data_AF-A0A943VWW8-F1
#
_entry.id   AF-A0A943VWW8-F1
#
_cell.length_a   1.000
_cell.length_b   1.000
_cell.length_c   1.000
_cell.angle_alpha   90.00
_cell.angle_beta   90.00
_cell.angle_gamma   90.00
#
_symmetry.space_group_name_H-M   'P 1'
#
loop_
_entity.id
_entity.type
_entity.pdbx_description
1 polymer ?
#
loop_
_entity_poly.entity_id
_entity_poly.type
_entity_poly.pdbx_seq_one_letter_code
_entity_poly.pdbx_strand_id
1 'polypeptide(L)'
;MKKIKTLVFTFLLLFFSANLVQAMSLDEIYRDVVRSDNRGYLPMFVKNRTAPDFLDEEVVLKDVPEPKPEDTSPVNPDLEIVKLENQRKIHEAKLRAELAEWQAVLDNVRAGKVTPVELRALELKAEQSDPQAVEILGWIYARGVGVKPDLIKSFKFYQKAVDIGVPDASLNAAKVYKIMPRRLREQLISYQ
;
A
#
# COMPACT_ATOMS: atom_id res chain seq x y z
N MET A 1 41.68 -35.98 -28.47
CA MET A 1 42.02 -34.70 -27.81
C MET A 1 40.96 -33.61 -27.92
N LYS A 2 40.23 -33.44 -29.05
CA LYS A 2 39.20 -32.38 -29.18
C LYS A 2 38.05 -32.47 -28.16
N LYS A 3 37.50 -33.67 -27.91
CA LYS A 3 36.37 -33.88 -26.97
C LYS A 3 36.71 -33.51 -25.51
N ILE A 4 37.95 -33.75 -25.07
CA ILE A 4 38.40 -33.43 -23.70
C ILE A 4 38.52 -31.91 -23.52
N LYS A 5 39.00 -31.18 -24.54
CA LYS A 5 39.08 -29.71 -24.50
C LYS A 5 37.69 -29.07 -24.42
N THR A 6 36.72 -29.60 -25.15
CA THR A 6 35.33 -29.10 -25.11
C THR A 6 34.66 -29.37 -23.75
N LEU A 7 34.97 -30.51 -23.13
CA LEU A 7 34.42 -30.87 -21.82
C LEU A 7 35.02 -30.04 -20.68
N VAL A 8 36.33 -29.78 -20.74
CA VAL A 8 36.99 -28.87 -19.78
C VAL A 8 36.48 -27.43 -19.94
N PHE A 9 36.28 -26.97 -21.17
CA PHE A 9 35.78 -25.62 -21.43
C PHE A 9 34.33 -25.43 -20.96
N THR A 10 33.47 -26.43 -21.15
CA THR A 10 32.08 -26.39 -20.66
C THR A 10 32.00 -26.47 -19.13
N PHE A 11 32.88 -27.24 -18.50
CA PHE A 11 32.98 -27.29 -17.04
C PHE A 11 33.51 -25.97 -16.44
N LEU A 12 34.47 -25.33 -17.10
CA LEU A 12 34.98 -24.00 -16.71
C LEU A 12 33.90 -22.91 -16.83
N LEU A 13 33.05 -22.98 -17.86
CA LEU A 13 31.92 -22.07 -18.08
C LEU A 13 30.83 -22.23 -17.00
N LEU A 14 30.58 -23.44 -16.52
CA LEU A 14 29.65 -23.71 -15.43
C LEU A 14 30.16 -23.22 -14.07
N PHE A 15 31.47 -23.17 -13.85
CA PHE A 15 32.06 -22.59 -12.64
C PHE A 15 31.98 -21.05 -12.60
N PHE A 16 31.84 -20.38 -13.75
CA PHE A 16 31.72 -18.92 -13.84
C PHE A 16 30.26 -18.43 -13.82
N SER A 17 29.26 -19.30 -13.87
CA SER A 17 27.85 -18.91 -14.01
C SER A 17 27.02 -18.90 -12.71
N ALA A 18 27.66 -18.95 -11.54
CA ALA A 18 26.93 -18.91 -10.28
C ALA A 18 27.63 -18.09 -9.20
N ASN A 19 27.51 -16.77 -9.29
CA ASN A 19 27.30 -15.95 -8.12
C ASN A 19 26.20 -14.94 -8.48
N LEU A 20 24.96 -15.22 -8.03
CA LEU A 20 23.93 -14.18 -7.96
C LEU A 20 24.43 -13.14 -6.95
N VAL A 21 25.12 -12.12 -7.44
CA VAL A 21 25.38 -10.93 -6.64
C VAL A 21 24.02 -10.33 -6.34
N GLN A 22 23.55 -10.50 -5.11
CA GLN A 22 22.37 -9.82 -4.62
C GLN A 22 22.69 -8.33 -4.67
N ALA A 23 22.10 -7.61 -5.62
CA ALA A 23 22.25 -6.17 -5.70
C ALA A 23 21.62 -5.56 -4.46
N MET A 24 22.44 -5.02 -3.56
CA MET A 24 21.97 -4.31 -2.38
C MET A 24 21.09 -3.15 -2.83
N SER A 25 19.98 -2.92 -2.13
CA SER A 25 19.16 -1.75 -2.44
C SER A 25 19.91 -0.46 -2.07
N LEU A 26 19.66 0.64 -2.78
CA LEU A 26 20.32 1.92 -2.54
C LEU A 26 20.20 2.37 -1.07
N ASP A 27 19.06 2.06 -0.46
CA ASP A 27 18.75 2.39 0.93
C ASP A 27 19.57 1.53 1.92
N GLU A 28 19.86 0.28 1.56
CA GLU A 28 20.75 -0.63 2.30
C GLU A 28 22.20 -0.15 2.24
N ILE A 29 22.65 0.27 1.07
CA ILE A 29 23.97 0.87 0.86
C ILE A 29 24.09 2.16 1.68
N TYR A 30 23.08 3.02 1.66
CA TYR A 30 23.10 4.29 2.40
C TYR A 30 23.09 4.07 3.92
N ARG A 31 22.31 3.11 4.41
CA ARG A 31 22.31 2.74 5.84
C ARG A 31 23.62 2.14 6.29
N ASP A 32 24.26 1.31 5.48
CA ASP A 32 25.55 0.71 5.83
C ASP A 32 26.69 1.73 5.81
N VAL A 33 26.69 2.67 4.86
CA VAL A 33 27.65 3.79 4.82
C VAL A 33 27.51 4.70 6.05
N VAL A 34 26.28 5.12 6.39
CA VAL A 34 26.06 5.99 7.56
C VAL A 34 26.36 5.26 8.89
N ARG A 35 26.20 3.93 8.93
CA ARG A 35 26.52 3.10 10.09
C ARG A 35 27.99 2.72 10.19
N SER A 36 28.74 2.69 9.08
CA SER A 36 30.19 2.50 9.11
C SER A 36 30.89 3.77 9.59
N ASP A 37 30.39 4.93 9.16
CA ASP A 37 31.02 6.22 9.48
C ASP A 37 30.82 6.63 10.95
N ASN A 38 29.78 6.11 11.61
CA ASN A 38 29.41 6.49 12.98
C ASN A 38 29.57 5.39 14.04
N ARG A 39 30.16 4.23 13.70
CA ARG A 39 30.42 3.16 14.69
C ARG A 39 31.89 3.14 15.09
N GLY A 40 32.32 4.12 15.88
CA GLY A 40 33.61 4.14 16.56
C GLY A 40 34.11 5.56 16.90
N TYR A 41 35.23 5.63 17.63
CA TYR A 41 36.06 6.83 17.59
C TYR A 41 36.62 6.97 16.16
N LEU A 42 36.45 8.15 15.58
CA LEU A 42 37.02 8.46 14.28
C LEU A 42 38.56 8.30 14.34
N PRO A 43 39.22 7.85 13.25
CA PRO A 43 40.68 7.88 13.17
C PRO A 43 41.20 9.30 13.46
N MET A 44 42.41 9.43 14.02
CA MET A 44 43.02 10.71 14.40
C MET A 44 43.03 11.79 13.28
N PHE A 45 42.75 11.39 12.03
CA PHE A 45 42.82 12.19 10.81
C PHE A 45 41.43 12.48 10.17
N VAL A 46 40.32 12.00 10.74
CA VAL A 46 38.96 12.38 10.29
C VAL A 46 38.41 13.44 11.23
N LYS A 47 38.54 14.70 10.81
CA LYS A 47 38.10 15.87 11.58
C LYS A 47 36.58 16.01 11.55
N ASN A 48 35.96 16.03 12.72
CA ASN A 48 34.60 16.51 12.85
C ASN A 48 34.59 18.00 12.46
N ARG A 49 33.91 18.37 11.37
CA ARG A 49 33.96 19.72 10.79
C ARG A 49 33.44 20.82 11.73
N THR A 50 32.75 20.45 12.80
CA THR A 50 32.29 21.38 13.85
C THR A 50 33.24 21.48 15.05
N ALA A 51 34.32 20.68 15.09
CA ALA A 51 35.34 20.76 16.13
C ALA A 51 36.60 21.48 15.59
N PRO A 52 37.17 22.44 16.33
CA PRO A 52 38.33 23.19 15.88
C PRO A 52 39.59 22.31 15.77
N ASP A 53 40.45 22.67 14.82
CA ASP A 53 41.50 21.82 14.25
C ASP A 53 42.75 21.62 15.11
N PHE A 54 42.92 22.39 16.18
CA PHE A 54 44.03 22.29 17.12
C PHE A 54 43.52 22.64 18.52
N LEU A 55 43.76 21.76 19.49
CA LEU A 55 43.76 22.14 20.90
C LEU A 55 45.19 22.53 21.20
N ASP A 56 45.47 23.83 21.28
CA ASP A 56 46.72 24.29 21.88
C ASP A 56 46.74 23.75 23.31
N GLU A 57 47.69 22.85 23.62
CA GLU A 57 47.71 22.03 24.85
C GLU A 57 47.76 22.85 26.16
N GLU A 58 47.78 24.18 26.10
CA GLU A 58 47.80 25.09 27.24
C GLU A 58 46.59 26.05 27.32
N VAL A 59 45.74 26.11 26.28
CA VAL A 59 44.58 27.01 26.24
C VAL A 59 43.31 26.17 26.07
N VAL A 60 42.42 26.25 27.06
CA VAL A 60 41.09 25.59 27.13
C VAL A 60 41.05 24.14 27.68
N LEU A 61 41.70 23.91 28.82
CA LEU A 61 41.12 23.04 29.86
C LEU A 61 40.62 23.82 31.08
N LYS A 62 40.86 25.13 31.13
CA LYS A 62 40.38 25.99 32.24
C LYS A 62 38.94 26.46 32.06
N ASP A 63 38.44 26.48 30.83
CA ASP A 63 37.09 26.95 30.48
C ASP A 63 36.21 25.87 29.84
N VAL A 64 36.62 24.60 29.87
CA VAL A 64 35.67 23.52 29.58
C VAL A 64 34.75 23.48 30.79
N PRO A 65 33.46 23.89 30.67
CA PRO A 65 32.55 23.73 31.78
C PRO A 65 32.57 22.25 32.16
N GLU A 66 32.79 21.96 33.44
CA GLU A 66 32.73 20.59 33.93
C GLU A 66 31.48 19.92 33.34
N PRO A 67 31.60 18.66 32.85
CA PRO A 67 30.42 17.96 32.37
C PRO A 67 29.37 18.09 33.45
N LYS A 68 28.21 18.67 33.09
CA LYS A 68 27.12 18.86 34.05
C LYS A 68 26.96 17.53 34.79
N PRO A 69 26.91 17.55 36.13
CA PRO A 69 26.83 16.33 36.90
C PRO A 69 25.76 15.45 36.27
N GLU A 70 26.14 14.21 35.98
CA GLU A 70 25.24 13.22 35.40
C GLU A 70 23.92 13.34 36.15
N ASP A 71 22.82 13.55 35.42
CA ASP A 71 21.53 13.84 36.02
C ASP A 71 21.09 12.61 36.81
N THR A 72 21.46 12.58 38.08
CA THR A 72 21.09 11.57 39.07
C THR A 72 19.71 11.86 39.65
N SER A 73 19.02 12.89 39.14
CA SER A 73 17.60 13.08 39.44
C SER A 73 16.88 11.77 39.13
N PRO A 74 15.98 11.33 40.01
CA PRO A 74 15.21 10.12 39.76
C PRO A 74 14.55 10.27 38.40
N VAL A 75 14.84 9.31 37.51
CA VAL A 75 14.19 9.15 36.20
C VAL A 75 12.75 9.58 36.36
N ASN A 76 12.36 10.69 35.74
CA ASN A 76 11.03 11.26 35.94
C ASN A 76 10.00 10.14 35.72
N PRO A 77 9.21 9.74 36.74
CA PRO A 77 8.26 8.64 36.61
C PRO A 77 7.18 8.95 35.56
N ASP A 78 7.06 10.21 35.15
CA ASP A 78 6.14 10.70 34.12
C ASP A 78 6.77 10.73 32.71
N LEU A 79 7.90 10.04 32.47
CA LEU A 79 8.41 9.83 31.11
C LEU A 79 7.37 9.07 30.29
N GLU A 80 6.63 9.79 29.44
CA GLU A 80 5.80 9.18 28.41
C GLU A 80 6.69 8.33 27.50
N ILE A 81 6.46 7.03 27.50
CA ILE A 81 7.12 6.09 26.59
C ILE A 81 6.75 6.52 25.17
N VAL A 82 7.68 7.18 24.46
CA VAL A 82 7.48 7.54 23.06
C VAL A 82 7.34 6.25 22.25
N LYS A 83 6.10 5.89 21.91
CA LYS A 83 5.81 4.79 20.98
C LYS A 83 6.34 5.17 19.61
N LEU A 84 7.57 4.76 19.32
CA LEU A 84 8.24 4.89 18.02
C LEU A 84 7.64 3.88 17.02
N GLU A 85 6.31 3.85 16.89
CA GLU A 85 5.66 3.06 15.86
C GLU A 85 5.92 3.73 14.51
N ASN A 86 6.48 2.97 13.57
CA ASN A 86 6.82 3.47 12.26
C ASN A 86 5.53 3.80 11.48
N GLN A 87 5.25 5.10 11.29
CA GLN A 87 4.04 5.59 10.63
C GLN A 87 3.80 4.96 9.24
N ARG A 88 4.89 4.67 8.50
CA ARG A 88 4.80 3.98 7.20
C ARG A 88 4.22 2.57 7.36
N LYS A 89 4.68 1.80 8.36
CA LYS A 89 4.17 0.44 8.60
C LYS A 89 2.71 0.45 9.03
N ILE A 90 2.30 1.44 9.82
CA ILE A 90 0.89 1.62 10.21
C ILE A 90 0.04 1.90 8.97
N HIS A 91 0.50 2.80 8.10
CA HIS A 91 -0.20 3.12 6.86
C HIS A 91 -0.30 1.92 5.91
N GLU A 92 0.80 1.18 5.73
CA GLU A 92 0.84 -0.05 4.92
C GLU A 92 -0.10 -1.13 5.47
N ALA A 93 -0.13 -1.31 6.79
CA ALA A 93 -1.04 -2.25 7.45
C ALA A 93 -2.51 -1.85 7.28
N LYS A 94 -2.81 -0.55 7.38
CA LYS A 94 -4.16 0.00 7.17
C LYS A 94 -4.62 -0.25 5.73
N LEU A 95 -3.79 0.10 4.74
CA LEU A 95 -4.12 -0.14 3.32
C LEU A 95 -4.35 -1.63 3.06
N ARG A 96 -3.52 -2.50 3.65
CA ARG A 96 -3.68 -3.96 3.52
C ARG A 96 -4.99 -4.45 4.13
N ALA A 97 -5.39 -3.92 5.27
CA ALA A 97 -6.66 -4.25 5.91
C ALA A 97 -7.85 -3.80 5.03
N GLU A 98 -7.83 -2.55 4.53
CA GLU A 98 -8.88 -2.03 3.63
C GLU A 98 -9.02 -2.87 2.35
N LEU A 99 -7.91 -3.30 1.76
CA LEU A 99 -7.92 -4.19 0.59
C LEU A 99 -8.51 -5.57 0.93
N ALA A 100 -8.17 -6.12 2.10
CA ALA A 100 -8.69 -7.42 2.53
C ALA A 100 -10.21 -7.36 2.79
N GLU A 101 -10.69 -6.28 3.41
CA GLU A 101 -12.12 -6.04 3.60
C GLU A 101 -12.86 -5.95 2.26
N TRP A 102 -12.29 -5.23 1.30
CA TRP A 102 -12.88 -5.15 -0.05
C TRP A 102 -12.95 -6.51 -0.74
N GLN A 103 -11.88 -7.32 -0.66
CA GLN A 103 -11.89 -8.66 -1.23
C GLN A 103 -12.95 -9.55 -0.56
N ALA A 104 -13.11 -9.46 0.76
CA ALA A 104 -14.15 -10.20 1.47
C ALA A 104 -15.56 -9.81 0.99
N VAL A 105 -15.82 -8.51 0.75
CA VAL A 105 -17.08 -8.04 0.17
C VAL A 105 -17.32 -8.68 -1.20
N LEU A 106 -16.31 -8.67 -2.08
CA LEU A 106 -16.42 -9.28 -3.41
C LEU A 106 -16.67 -10.79 -3.36
N ASP A 107 -16.01 -11.49 -2.45
CA ASP A 107 -16.19 -12.94 -2.27
C ASP A 107 -17.59 -13.27 -1.72
N ASN A 108 -18.12 -12.45 -0.81
CA ASN A 108 -19.49 -12.56 -0.32
C ASN A 108 -20.52 -12.34 -1.45
N VAL A 109 -20.30 -11.33 -2.31
CA VAL A 109 -21.12 -11.07 -3.49
C VAL A 109 -21.09 -12.26 -4.46
N ARG A 110 -19.90 -12.82 -4.72
CA ARG A 110 -19.73 -14.01 -5.58
C ARG A 110 -20.42 -15.25 -5.00
N ALA A 111 -20.40 -15.39 -3.68
CA ALA A 111 -21.12 -16.44 -2.96
C ALA A 111 -22.65 -16.21 -2.89
N GLY A 112 -23.14 -15.06 -3.39
CA GLY A 112 -24.55 -14.68 -3.32
C GLY A 112 -25.03 -14.27 -1.93
N LYS A 113 -24.12 -14.07 -0.98
CA LYS A 113 -24.40 -13.70 0.41
C LYS A 113 -24.18 -12.21 0.61
N VAL A 114 -25.09 -11.41 0.06
CA VAL A 114 -25.05 -9.95 0.23
C VAL A 114 -25.86 -9.57 1.46
N THR A 115 -25.21 -9.03 2.49
CA THR A 115 -25.88 -8.43 3.65
C THR A 115 -25.90 -6.90 3.50
N PRO A 116 -26.64 -6.17 4.36
CA PRO A 116 -26.65 -4.72 4.34
C PRO A 116 -25.26 -4.08 4.53
N VAL A 117 -24.32 -4.80 5.16
CA VAL A 117 -22.94 -4.32 5.35
C VAL A 117 -22.20 -4.26 4.02
N GLU A 118 -22.23 -5.33 3.22
CA GLU A 118 -21.63 -5.35 1.89
C GLU A 118 -22.32 -4.37 0.95
N LEU A 119 -23.65 -4.28 1.01
CA LEU A 119 -24.41 -3.33 0.20
C LEU A 119 -23.94 -1.88 0.46
N ARG A 120 -23.80 -1.50 1.74
CA ARG A 120 -23.34 -0.17 2.12
C ARG A 120 -21.90 0.09 1.67
N ALA A 121 -21.02 -0.90 1.77
CA ALA A 121 -19.64 -0.79 1.28
C ALA A 121 -19.60 -0.57 -0.24
N LEU A 122 -20.44 -1.29 -0.99
CA LEU A 122 -20.60 -1.12 -2.43
C LEU A 122 -21.17 0.25 -2.80
N GLU A 123 -22.15 0.75 -2.06
CA GLU A 123 -22.72 2.10 -2.27
C GLU A 123 -21.66 3.18 -2.09
N LEU A 124 -20.86 3.12 -1.01
CA LEU A 124 -19.75 4.05 -0.78
C LEU A 124 -18.70 4.01 -1.90
N LYS A 125 -18.34 2.81 -2.37
CA LYS A 125 -17.40 2.66 -3.50
C LYS A 125 -18.00 3.17 -4.81
N ALA A 126 -19.29 2.93 -5.03
CA ALA A 126 -20.00 3.43 -6.20
C ALA A 126 -20.14 4.96 -6.19
N GLU A 127 -20.25 5.60 -5.02
CA GLU A 127 -20.18 7.06 -4.87
C GLU A 127 -18.80 7.60 -5.27
N GLN A 128 -17.73 6.86 -4.97
CA GLN A 128 -16.36 7.14 -5.42
C GLN A 128 -16.13 6.82 -6.91
N SER A 129 -17.19 6.50 -7.67
CA SER A 129 -17.13 6.12 -9.09
C SER A 129 -16.25 4.89 -9.36
N ASP A 130 -16.15 3.97 -8.40
CA ASP A 130 -15.47 2.68 -8.61
C ASP A 130 -16.25 1.86 -9.66
N PRO A 131 -15.64 1.55 -10.83
CA PRO A 131 -16.28 0.79 -11.90
C PRO A 131 -16.88 -0.53 -11.45
N GLN A 132 -16.15 -1.26 -10.60
CA GLN A 132 -16.53 -2.60 -10.17
C GLN A 132 -17.74 -2.54 -9.24
N ALA A 133 -17.77 -1.56 -8.32
CA ALA A 133 -18.88 -1.39 -7.39
C ALA A 133 -20.19 -1.00 -8.11
N VAL A 134 -20.11 -0.08 -9.07
CA VAL A 134 -21.28 0.37 -9.83
C VAL A 134 -21.87 -0.80 -10.65
N GLU A 135 -21.02 -1.59 -11.30
CA GLU A 135 -21.46 -2.78 -12.05
C GLU A 135 -22.13 -3.82 -11.13
N ILE A 136 -21.50 -4.11 -9.98
CA ILE A 136 -22.02 -5.05 -8.99
C ILE A 136 -23.37 -4.59 -8.45
N LEU A 137 -23.56 -3.30 -8.14
CA LEU A 137 -24.85 -2.79 -7.69
C LEU A 137 -25.93 -2.93 -8.76
N GLY A 138 -25.61 -2.61 -10.02
CA GLY A 138 -26.51 -2.84 -11.15
C GLY A 138 -26.97 -4.29 -11.22
N TRP A 139 -26.04 -5.22 -11.03
CA TRP A 139 -26.30 -6.66 -11.03
C TRP A 139 -27.11 -7.14 -9.82
N ILE A 140 -26.78 -6.67 -8.62
CA ILE A 140 -27.47 -6.98 -7.36
C ILE A 140 -28.94 -6.59 -7.46
N TYR A 141 -29.23 -5.37 -7.90
CA TYR A 141 -30.61 -4.89 -8.03
C TYR A 141 -31.37 -5.56 -9.18
N ALA A 142 -30.69 -5.94 -10.28
CA ALA A 142 -31.31 -6.69 -11.38
C ALA A 142 -31.78 -8.08 -10.93
N ARG A 143 -30.92 -8.79 -10.18
CA ARG A 143 -31.16 -10.17 -9.76
C ARG A 143 -31.86 -10.29 -8.40
N GLY A 144 -31.81 -9.25 -7.57
CA GLY A 144 -32.31 -9.27 -6.20
C GLY A 144 -31.46 -10.12 -5.25
N VAL A 145 -30.13 -10.00 -5.32
CA VAL A 145 -29.21 -10.73 -4.44
C VAL A 145 -29.10 -10.00 -3.11
N GLY A 146 -29.65 -10.55 -2.03
CA GLY A 146 -29.64 -9.91 -0.70
C GLY A 146 -30.57 -8.69 -0.56
N VAL A 147 -31.20 -8.25 -1.66
CA VAL A 147 -32.18 -7.16 -1.71
C VAL A 147 -33.36 -7.54 -2.57
N LYS A 148 -34.49 -6.84 -2.41
CA LYS A 148 -35.63 -6.99 -3.31
C LYS A 148 -35.24 -6.52 -4.72
N PRO A 149 -35.54 -7.28 -5.79
CA PRO A 149 -35.26 -6.86 -7.16
C PRO A 149 -35.86 -5.48 -7.47
N ASP A 150 -35.04 -4.60 -8.02
CA ASP A 150 -35.43 -3.26 -8.43
C ASP A 150 -34.78 -2.92 -9.78
N LEU A 151 -35.55 -3.13 -10.85
CA LEU A 151 -35.07 -2.93 -12.22
C LEU A 151 -34.81 -1.45 -12.53
N ILE A 152 -35.50 -0.52 -11.86
CA ILE A 152 -35.30 0.92 -12.08
C ILE A 152 -33.97 1.33 -11.48
N LYS A 153 -33.68 0.94 -10.23
CA LYS A 153 -32.37 1.19 -9.62
C LYS A 153 -31.25 0.53 -10.41
N SER A 154 -31.44 -0.74 -10.80
CA SER A 154 -30.47 -1.46 -11.64
C SER A 154 -30.14 -0.71 -12.92
N PHE A 155 -31.17 -0.24 -13.64
CA PHE A 155 -30.97 0.53 -14.87
C PHE A 155 -30.21 1.83 -14.63
N LYS A 156 -30.51 2.56 -13.56
CA LYS A 156 -29.79 3.79 -13.17
C LYS A 156 -28.31 3.53 -12.85
N PHE A 157 -28.00 2.45 -12.13
CA PHE A 157 -26.61 2.07 -11.87
C PHE A 157 -25.87 1.69 -13.16
N TYR A 158 -26.51 0.96 -14.08
CA TYR A 158 -25.89 0.68 -15.37
C TYR A 158 -25.75 1.92 -16.26
N GLN A 159 -26.66 2.90 -16.19
CA GLN A 159 -26.46 4.21 -16.83
C GLN A 159 -25.23 4.92 -16.25
N LYS A 160 -25.10 4.97 -14.92
CA LYS A 160 -23.91 5.51 -14.26
C LYS A 160 -22.63 4.77 -14.70
N ALA A 161 -22.70 3.46 -14.88
CA ALA A 161 -21.57 2.66 -15.39
C ALA A 161 -21.21 3.03 -16.83
N VAL A 162 -22.18 3.39 -17.69
CA VAL A 162 -21.91 3.94 -19.02
C VAL A 162 -21.18 5.28 -18.92
N ASP A 163 -21.60 6.17 -18.02
CA ASP A 163 -20.97 7.49 -17.84
C ASP A 163 -19.51 7.38 -17.38
N ILE A 164 -19.18 6.38 -16.58
CA ILE A 164 -17.82 6.10 -16.09
C ILE A 164 -16.97 5.33 -17.13
N GLY A 165 -17.59 4.82 -18.21
CA GLY A 165 -16.90 4.07 -19.27
C GLY A 165 -16.66 2.60 -18.93
N VAL A 166 -17.50 1.99 -18.09
CA VAL A 166 -17.41 0.56 -17.78
C VAL A 166 -17.74 -0.28 -19.03
N PRO A 167 -16.90 -1.26 -19.40
CA PRO A 167 -17.16 -2.14 -20.53
C PRO A 167 -18.51 -2.86 -20.40
N ASP A 168 -19.20 -3.06 -21.51
CA ASP A 168 -20.51 -3.75 -21.58
C ASP A 168 -21.64 -3.15 -20.73
N ALA A 169 -21.45 -2.01 -20.07
CA ALA A 169 -22.47 -1.36 -19.25
C ALA A 169 -23.71 -0.96 -20.06
N SER A 170 -23.50 -0.48 -21.29
CA SER A 170 -24.60 -0.12 -22.21
C SER A 170 -25.42 -1.35 -22.61
N LEU A 171 -24.75 -2.48 -22.85
CA LEU A 171 -25.40 -3.76 -23.13
C LEU A 171 -26.18 -4.27 -21.91
N ASN A 172 -25.62 -4.15 -20.72
CA ASN A 172 -26.28 -4.56 -19.47
C ASN A 172 -27.51 -3.68 -19.17
N ALA A 173 -27.41 -2.35 -19.37
CA ALA A 173 -28.54 -1.44 -19.28
C ALA A 173 -29.65 -1.83 -20.27
N ALA A 174 -29.29 -2.14 -21.52
CA ALA A 174 -30.24 -2.58 -22.54
C ALA A 174 -30.93 -3.90 -22.17
N LYS A 175 -30.20 -4.87 -21.60
CA LYS A 175 -30.77 -6.13 -21.09
C LYS A 175 -31.79 -5.87 -19.99
N VAL A 176 -31.46 -5.03 -19.01
CA VAL A 176 -32.37 -4.65 -17.91
C VAL A 176 -33.63 -3.97 -18.45
N TYR A 177 -33.46 -3.01 -19.38
CA TYR A 177 -34.58 -2.32 -20.02
C TYR A 177 -35.50 -3.27 -20.79
N LYS A 178 -34.94 -4.26 -21.50
CA LYS A 178 -35.70 -5.26 -22.25
C LYS A 178 -36.54 -6.17 -21.33
N ILE A 179 -36.01 -6.55 -20.17
CA ILE A 179 -36.70 -7.39 -19.18
C ILE A 179 -37.78 -6.59 -18.42
N MET A 180 -37.64 -5.26 -18.36
CA MET A 180 -38.51 -4.39 -17.61
C MET A 180 -39.97 -4.40 -18.15
N PRO A 181 -40.98 -4.64 -17.29
CA PRO A 181 -42.38 -4.56 -17.69
C PRO A 181 -42.73 -3.13 -18.11
N ARG A 182 -43.69 -3.00 -19.05
CA ARG A 182 -44.10 -1.72 -19.64
C ARG A 182 -44.33 -0.61 -18.59
N ARG A 183 -45.03 -0.93 -17.50
CA ARG A 183 -45.31 -0.01 -16.38
C ARG A 183 -44.05 0.65 -15.79
N LEU A 184 -42.95 -0.10 -15.64
CA LEU A 184 -41.71 0.43 -15.07
C LEU A 184 -40.95 1.25 -16.11
N ARG A 185 -41.08 0.92 -17.41
CA ARG A 185 -40.50 1.72 -18.50
C ARG A 185 -41.19 3.08 -18.63
N GLU A 186 -42.51 3.13 -18.45
CA GLU A 186 -43.28 4.39 -18.42
C GLU A 186 -42.83 5.28 -17.25
N GLN A 187 -42.52 4.70 -16.09
CA GLN A 187 -41.96 5.44 -14.95
C GLN A 187 -40.58 6.05 -15.25
N LEU A 188 -39.76 5.43 -16.10
CA LEU A 188 -38.47 6.03 -16.48
C LEU A 188 -38.65 7.30 -17.31
N ILE A 189 -39.67 7.34 -18.17
CA ILE A 189 -39.95 8.48 -19.06
C ILE A 189 -40.53 9.66 -18.28
N SER A 190 -41.33 9.40 -17.24
CA SER A 190 -41.95 10.47 -16.43
C SER A 190 -40.98 11.23 -15.52
N TYR A 191 -39.72 10.78 -15.39
CA TYR A 191 -38.68 11.39 -14.55
C TYR A 191 -37.59 12.11 -15.37
N GLN A 192 -37.68 12.12 -16.70
CA GLN A 192 -36.81 12.88 -17.62
C GLN A 192 -37.48 14.20 -18.00
#